data_AF-A0A5K1CGP3-F1
#
_entry.id   AF-A0A5K1CGP3-F1
#
_cell.length_a   1.000
_cell.length_b   1.000
_cell.length_c   1.000
_cell.angle_alpha   90.00
_cell.angle_beta   90.00
_cell.angle_gamma   90.00
#
_symmetry.space_group_name_H-M   'P 1'
#
loop_
_entity.id
_entity.type
_entity.pdbx_description
1 polymer ?
#
loop_
_entity_poly.entity_id
_entity_poly.type
_entity_poly.pdbx_seq_one_letter_code
_entity_poly.pdbx_strand_id
1 'polypeptide(L)'
;IIKRCGGLPLALELIGGSLNDEPIERWQAIRKDLLNEGDIYKSEKDLLSYFSKTIDSLSPQLQECFLDLGSFPEDKRLTAPSIIDMWVELYGLTEENAFLELSELSKKHLLNLTWRTRLERQKL
;
A
#
# COMPACT_ATOMS: atom_id res chain seq x y z
N ILE A 1 -3.05 -13.89 14.40
CA ILE A 1 -2.41 -12.85 13.56
C ILE A 1 -0.97 -12.65 14.01
N ILE A 2 -0.71 -12.04 15.17
CA ILE A 2 0.68 -11.75 15.65
C ILE A 2 1.65 -12.94 15.55
N LYS A 3 1.28 -14.11 16.11
CA LYS A 3 2.14 -15.32 16.05
C LYS A 3 2.45 -15.80 14.62
N ARG A 4 1.59 -15.46 13.65
CA ARG A 4 1.71 -15.86 12.23
C ARG A 4 2.55 -14.90 11.39
N CYS A 5 2.82 -13.69 11.90
CA CYS A 5 3.66 -12.70 11.25
C CYS A 5 5.17 -12.94 11.48
N GLY A 6 5.56 -14.09 12.05
CA GLY A 6 6.97 -14.47 12.23
C GLY A 6 7.80 -13.55 13.14
N GLY A 7 7.17 -12.61 13.86
CA GLY A 7 7.87 -11.58 14.63
C GLY A 7 8.44 -10.45 13.77
N LEU A 8 8.11 -10.38 12.48
CA LEU A 8 8.54 -9.32 11.57
C LEU A 8 7.68 -8.07 11.78
N PRO A 9 8.25 -6.93 12.19
CA PRO A 9 7.50 -5.68 12.38
C PRO A 9 6.76 -5.25 11.12
N LEU A 10 7.40 -5.38 9.95
CA LEU A 10 6.80 -5.02 8.66
C LEU A 10 5.58 -5.88 8.31
N ALA A 11 5.61 -7.18 8.64
CA ALA A 11 4.45 -8.05 8.45
C ALA A 11 3.27 -7.66 9.34
N LEU A 12 3.55 -7.17 10.55
CA LEU A 12 2.53 -6.70 11.49
C LEU A 12 1.92 -5.38 11.03
N GLU A 13 2.74 -4.44 10.59
CA GLU A 13 2.29 -3.15 10.08
C GLU A 13 1.43 -3.33 8.82
N LEU A 14 1.85 -4.22 7.91
CA LEU A 14 1.09 -4.52 6.70
C LEU A 14 -0.26 -5.18 7.00
N ILE A 15 -0.27 -6.29 7.75
CA ILE A 15 -1.52 -6.99 8.05
C ILE A 15 -2.43 -6.08 8.90
N GLY A 16 -1.86 -5.36 9.86
CA GLY A 16 -2.58 -4.38 10.67
C GLY A 16 -3.20 -3.27 9.82
N GLY A 17 -2.44 -2.68 8.89
CA GLY A 17 -2.90 -1.66 7.95
C GLY A 17 -4.01 -2.16 7.04
N SER A 18 -3.88 -3.38 6.52
CA SER A 18 -4.91 -4.03 5.67
C SER A 18 -6.22 -4.38 6.39
N LEU A 19 -6.20 -4.36 7.73
CA LEU A 19 -7.33 -4.67 8.59
C LEU A 19 -7.89 -3.43 9.30
N ASN A 20 -7.21 -2.28 9.17
CA ASN A 20 -7.64 -1.05 9.78
C ASN A 20 -8.97 -0.61 9.18
N ASP A 21 -9.96 -0.31 10.02
CA ASP A 21 -11.33 0.05 9.65
C ASP A 21 -12.11 -1.02 8.83
N GLU A 22 -11.58 -2.24 8.71
CA GLU A 22 -12.24 -3.35 8.01
C GLU A 22 -13.22 -4.12 8.91
N PRO A 23 -14.32 -4.66 8.36
CA PRO A 23 -15.33 -5.37 9.12
C PRO A 23 -14.82 -6.73 9.60
N ILE A 24 -15.42 -7.27 10.67
CA ILE A 24 -14.95 -8.49 11.35
C ILE A 24 -14.86 -9.71 10.42
N GLU A 25 -15.66 -9.74 9.36
CA GLU A 25 -15.64 -10.77 8.33
C GLU A 25 -14.31 -10.78 7.56
N ARG A 26 -13.75 -9.59 7.27
CA ARG A 26 -12.42 -9.44 6.65
C ARG A 26 -11.33 -9.96 7.57
N TRP A 27 -11.43 -9.64 8.87
CA TRP A 27 -10.53 -10.17 9.89
C TRP A 27 -10.59 -11.70 9.97
N GLN A 28 -11.78 -12.29 9.89
CA GLN A 28 -11.97 -13.73 9.90
C GLN A 28 -11.45 -14.40 8.62
N ALA A 29 -11.62 -13.78 7.46
CA ALA A 29 -11.08 -14.25 6.19
C ALA A 29 -9.55 -14.27 6.24
N ILE A 30 -8.91 -13.15 6.58
CA ILE A 30 -7.45 -13.07 6.72
C ILE A 30 -6.96 -14.05 7.80
N ARG A 31 -7.67 -14.20 8.91
CA ARG A 31 -7.34 -15.22 9.92
C ARG A 31 -7.41 -16.65 9.36
N LYS A 32 -8.41 -16.95 8.52
CA LYS A 32 -8.58 -18.27 7.90
C LYS A 32 -7.48 -18.54 6.88
N ASP A 33 -7.11 -17.53 6.08
CA ASP A 33 -6.00 -17.61 5.13
C ASP A 33 -4.67 -17.83 5.88
N LEU A 34 -4.43 -17.06 6.95
CA LEU A 34 -3.31 -17.24 7.91
C LEU A 34 -3.30 -18.61 8.62
N LEU A 35 -4.44 -19.31 8.69
CA LEU A 35 -4.53 -20.64 9.31
C LEU A 35 -4.33 -21.76 8.29
N ASN A 36 -4.76 -21.55 7.04
CA ASN A 36 -4.66 -22.52 5.96
C ASN A 36 -3.26 -22.56 5.34
N GLU A 37 -2.57 -21.41 5.25
CA GLU A 37 -1.25 -21.30 4.61
C GLU A 37 -0.06 -21.46 5.59
N GLY A 38 -0.32 -21.54 6.90
CA GLY A 38 0.73 -21.55 7.94
C GLY A 38 1.23 -20.14 8.27
N ASP A 39 2.44 -20.02 8.85
CA ASP A 39 3.07 -18.70 8.98
C ASP A 39 3.33 -18.14 7.56
N ILE A 40 2.62 -17.07 7.18
CA ILE A 40 2.68 -16.50 5.82
C ILE A 40 4.07 -15.93 5.54
N TYR A 41 4.74 -15.42 6.57
CA TYR A 41 6.03 -14.75 6.46
C TYR A 41 7.04 -15.37 7.42
N LYS A 42 7.64 -16.50 7.03
CA LYS A 42 8.71 -17.15 7.82
C LYS A 42 10.06 -16.46 7.63
N SER A 43 10.17 -15.65 6.59
CA SER A 43 11.33 -14.84 6.24
C SER A 43 10.90 -13.57 5.50
N GLU A 44 11.79 -12.58 5.45
CA GLU A 44 11.61 -11.40 4.58
C GLU A 44 11.39 -11.77 3.11
N LYS A 45 11.99 -12.88 2.66
CA LYS A 45 11.82 -13.39 1.29
C LYS A 45 10.38 -13.84 1.01
N ASP A 46 9.73 -14.46 1.99
CA ASP A 46 8.33 -14.89 1.86
C ASP A 46 7.41 -13.66 1.82
N LEU A 47 7.75 -12.63 2.60
CA LEU A 47 7.06 -11.34 2.61
C LEU A 47 7.19 -10.62 1.28
N LEU A 48 8.41 -10.52 0.73
CA LEU A 48 8.65 -9.98 -0.60
C LEU A 48 7.93 -10.78 -1.70
N SER A 49 7.86 -12.11 -1.58
CA SER A 49 7.13 -12.94 -2.55
C SER A 49 5.63 -12.66 -2.54
N TYR A 50 5.05 -12.40 -1.37
CA TYR A 50 3.65 -11.99 -1.27
C TYR A 50 3.43 -10.62 -1.91
N PHE A 51 4.28 -9.64 -1.60
CA PHE A 51 4.21 -8.32 -2.21
C PHE A 51 4.36 -8.37 -3.73
N SER A 52 5.28 -9.19 -4.24
CA SER A 52 5.42 -9.43 -5.68
C SER A 52 4.09 -9.86 -6.29
N LYS A 53 3.40 -10.85 -5.70
CA LYS A 53 2.09 -11.28 -6.20
C LYS A 53 1.04 -10.18 -6.18
N THR A 54 1.04 -9.32 -5.16
CA THR A 54 0.14 -8.17 -5.09
C THR A 54 0.42 -7.19 -6.23
N ILE A 55 1.70 -6.87 -6.46
CA ILE A 55 2.15 -5.96 -7.53
C ILE A 55 1.87 -6.57 -8.91
N ASP A 56 2.15 -7.86 -9.10
CA ASP A 56 1.91 -8.61 -10.33
C ASP A 56 0.41 -8.74 -10.68
N SER A 57 -0.48 -8.53 -9.69
CA SER A 57 -1.94 -8.54 -9.87
C SER A 57 -2.53 -7.19 -10.27
N LEU A 58 -1.72 -6.12 -10.28
CA LEU A 58 -2.16 -4.79 -10.67
C LEU A 58 -2.41 -4.72 -12.19
N SER A 59 -3.23 -3.77 -12.62
CA SER A 59 -3.31 -3.45 -14.05
C SER A 59 -1.95 -2.86 -14.49
N PRO A 60 -1.58 -2.97 -15.77
CA PRO A 60 -0.31 -2.41 -16.25
C PRO A 60 -0.12 -0.93 -15.89
N GLN A 61 -1.17 -0.11 -16.05
CA GLN A 61 -1.13 1.31 -15.69
C GLN A 61 -0.89 1.53 -14.18
N LEU A 62 -1.64 0.82 -13.33
CA LEU A 62 -1.54 0.93 -11.87
C LEU A 62 -0.18 0.44 -11.35
N GLN A 63 0.39 -0.57 -12.00
CA GLN A 63 1.72 -1.09 -11.70
C GLN A 63 2.81 -0.07 -12.01
N GLU A 64 2.78 0.55 -13.18
CA GLU A 64 3.73 1.60 -13.57
C GLU A 64 3.62 2.80 -12.61
N CYS A 65 2.40 3.27 -12.33
CA CYS A 65 2.16 4.33 -11.34
C CYS A 65 2.76 3.97 -9.95
N PHE A 66 2.61 2.73 -9.49
CA PHE A 66 3.19 2.29 -8.23
C PHE A 66 4.73 2.31 -8.25
N LEU A 67 5.36 1.86 -9.35
CA LEU A 67 6.81 1.80 -9.48
C LEU A 67 7.45 3.19 -9.49
N ASP A 68 6.80 4.19 -10.06
CA ASP A 68 7.27 5.59 -10.03
C ASP A 68 7.51 6.09 -8.60
N LEU A 69 6.68 5.66 -7.64
CA LEU A 69 6.82 6.05 -6.24
C LEU A 69 8.15 5.60 -5.63
N GLY A 70 8.74 4.51 -6.15
CA GLY A 70 10.06 4.03 -5.75
C GLY A 70 11.22 4.93 -6.20
N SER A 71 10.98 5.89 -7.08
CA SER A 71 12.00 6.87 -7.51
C SER A 71 12.23 7.99 -6.48
N PHE A 72 11.35 8.12 -5.50
CA PHE A 72 11.45 9.13 -4.45
C PHE A 72 12.23 8.59 -3.23
N PRO A 73 12.89 9.46 -2.46
CA PRO A 73 13.59 9.03 -1.27
C PRO A 73 12.63 8.40 -0.25
N GLU A 74 13.07 7.31 0.38
CA GLU A 74 12.36 6.64 1.45
C GLU A 74 12.00 7.61 2.60
N ASP A 75 10.87 7.35 3.27
CA ASP A 75 10.33 8.14 4.38
C ASP A 75 10.01 9.62 4.08
N LYS A 76 9.96 10.01 2.80
CA LYS A 76 9.52 11.35 2.41
C LYS A 76 8.03 11.38 2.12
N ARG A 77 7.35 12.34 2.75
CA ARG A 77 5.94 12.64 2.45
C ARG A 77 5.85 13.35 1.10
N LEU A 78 5.20 12.69 0.15
CA LEU A 78 4.86 13.24 -1.15
C LEU A 78 3.49 13.91 -1.09
N THR A 79 3.32 14.99 -1.82
CA THR A 79 2.03 15.65 -1.98
C THR A 79 1.24 14.98 -3.09
N ALA A 80 -0.01 14.58 -2.81
CA ALA A 80 -0.89 13.95 -3.80
C ALA A 80 -0.99 14.74 -5.12
N PRO A 81 -1.12 16.09 -5.12
CA PRO A 81 -1.10 16.87 -6.36
C PRO A 81 0.17 16.66 -7.19
N SER A 82 1.34 16.59 -6.56
CA SER A 82 2.61 16.41 -7.29
C SER A 82 2.73 15.05 -7.95
N ILE A 83 2.14 14.02 -7.35
CA ILE A 83 2.10 12.67 -7.93
C ILE A 83 1.09 12.62 -9.07
N ILE A 84 -0.07 13.27 -8.91
CA ILE A 84 -1.09 13.38 -9.95
C ILE A 84 -0.52 14.11 -11.18
N ASP A 85 0.08 15.29 -10.99
CA ASP A 85 0.69 16.08 -12.06
C ASP A 85 1.77 15.28 -12.81
N MET A 86 2.60 14.54 -12.07
CA MET A 86 3.63 13.68 -12.65
C MET A 86 3.03 12.58 -13.54
N TRP A 87 1.98 11.88 -13.09
CA TRP A 87 1.37 10.81 -13.88
C TRP A 87 0.55 11.34 -15.07
N VAL A 88 -0.04 12.54 -14.95
CA VAL A 88 -0.66 13.23 -16.09
C VAL A 88 0.38 13.48 -17.18
N GLU A 89 1.55 14.01 -16.82
CA GLU A 89 2.62 14.32 -17.78
C GLU A 89 3.30 13.07 -18.35
N LEU A 90 3.61 12.07 -17.53
CA LEU A 90 4.34 10.86 -17.96
C LEU A 90 3.49 9.93 -18.81
N TYR A 91 2.21 9.76 -18.46
CA TYR A 91 1.35 8.74 -19.05
C TYR A 91 0.18 9.32 -19.86
N GLY A 92 0.06 10.66 -19.95
CA GLY A 92 -1.03 11.32 -20.66
C GLY A 92 -2.40 11.07 -20.02
N LEU A 93 -2.43 10.81 -18.71
CA LEU A 93 -3.69 10.63 -17.97
C LEU A 93 -4.41 11.96 -17.83
N THR A 94 -5.73 11.90 -17.65
CA THR A 94 -6.46 13.05 -17.09
C THR A 94 -6.18 13.14 -15.58
N GLU A 95 -6.35 14.32 -14.98
CA GLU A 95 -6.24 14.47 -13.52
C GLU A 95 -7.17 13.49 -12.78
N GLU A 96 -8.38 13.28 -13.31
CA GLU A 96 -9.36 12.32 -12.78
C GLU A 96 -8.81 10.89 -12.80
N ASN A 97 -8.23 10.46 -13.91
CA ASN A 97 -7.66 9.11 -14.03
C ASN A 97 -6.44 8.94 -13.12
N ALA A 98 -5.54 9.93 -13.06
CA ALA A 98 -4.39 9.88 -12.15
C ALA A 98 -4.82 9.85 -10.67
N PHE A 99 -5.89 10.57 -10.30
CA PHE A 99 -6.49 10.47 -8.98
C PHE A 99 -7.11 9.09 -8.72
N LEU A 100 -7.75 8.47 -9.71
CA LEU A 100 -8.28 7.10 -9.59
C LEU A 100 -7.14 6.10 -9.34
N GLU A 101 -6.03 6.17 -10.07
CA GLU A 101 -4.86 5.32 -9.83
C GLU A 101 -4.34 5.51 -8.39
N LEU A 102 -4.19 6.76 -7.93
CA LEU A 102 -3.74 7.07 -6.57
C LEU A 102 -4.68 6.48 -5.51
N SER A 103 -5.99 6.60 -5.73
CA SER A 103 -7.03 6.07 -4.85
C SER A 103 -7.02 4.54 -4.83
N GLU A 104 -6.85 3.90 -5.98
CA GLU A 104 -6.77 2.44 -6.08
C GLU A 104 -5.52 1.89 -5.39
N LEU A 105 -4.36 2.55 -5.50
CA LEU A 105 -3.16 2.17 -4.73
C LEU A 105 -3.41 2.28 -3.21
N SER A 106 -4.10 3.33 -2.76
CA SER A 106 -4.47 3.49 -1.36
C SER A 106 -5.42 2.39 -0.89
N LYS A 107 -6.45 2.05 -1.67
CA LYS A 107 -7.40 0.96 -1.36
C LYS A 107 -6.73 -0.41 -1.30
N LYS A 108 -5.66 -0.60 -2.07
CA LYS A 108 -4.85 -1.83 -2.06
C LYS A 108 -3.77 -1.83 -0.97
N HIS A 109 -3.74 -0.81 -0.11
CA HIS A 109 -2.76 -0.64 0.97
C HIS A 109 -1.30 -0.60 0.48
N LEU A 110 -1.10 -0.13 -0.76
CA LEU A 110 0.23 0.07 -1.35
C LEU A 110 0.80 1.46 -1.04
N LEU A 111 -0.03 2.38 -0.58
CA LEU A 111 0.36 3.67 -0.03
C LEU A 111 -0.67 4.16 0.99
N ASN A 112 -0.27 5.15 1.79
CA ASN A 112 -1.14 5.79 2.77
C ASN A 112 -1.43 7.24 2.37
N LEU A 113 -2.70 7.58 2.19
CA LEU A 113 -3.15 8.95 1.99
C LEU A 113 -3.49 9.59 3.35
N THR A 114 -2.71 10.60 3.73
CA THR A 114 -2.98 11.38 4.94
C THR A 114 -3.45 12.78 4.57
N TRP A 115 -4.59 13.19 5.10
CA TRP A 115 -5.06 14.57 4.97
C TRP A 115 -4.29 15.46 5.94
N ARG A 116 -3.64 16.50 5.41
CA ARG A 116 -3.02 17.52 6.28
C ARG A 116 -4.11 18.29 7.02
N THR A 117 -4.32 17.94 8.28
CA THR A 117 -5.09 18.79 9.19
C THR A 117 -4.26 20.03 9.54
N ARG A 118 -4.94 21.14 9.89
CA ARG A 118 -4.33 22.48 10.03
C ARG A 118 -3.13 22.56 11.00
N LEU A 119 -2.92 21.55 11.85
CA LEU A 119 -1.91 21.53 12.90
C LEU A 119 -0.50 21.13 12.44
N GLU A 120 -0.34 20.43 11.31
CA GLU A 120 1.00 20.04 10.81
C GLU A 120 1.71 21.13 10.00
N ARG A 121 1.03 22.25 9.68
CA ARG A 121 1.61 23.37 8.92
C ARG A 121 2.68 24.17 9.68
N GLN A 122 2.86 23.98 10.98
CA GLN A 122 3.80 24.74 11.80
C GLN A 122 5.11 24.00 12.15
N LYS A 123 5.38 22.83 11.55
CA LYS A 123 6.59 22.04 11.84
C LYS A 123 7.50 21.80 10.64
N LEU A 124 7.36 22.60 9.58
CA LEU A 124 8.29 22.66 8.44
C LEU A 124 8.98 24.03 8.43
#